data_AF-A0A9D2GMB3-F1
#
_entry.id   AF-A0A9D2GMB3-F1
#
_cell.length_a   1.000
_cell.length_b   1.000
_cell.length_c   1.000
_cell.angle_alpha   90.00
_cell.angle_beta   90.00
_cell.angle_gamma   90.00
#
_symmetry.space_group_name_H-M   'P 1'
#
loop_
_entity.id
_entity.type
_entity.pdbx_description
1 polymer ?
#
loop_
_entity_poly.entity_id
_entity_poly.type
_entity_poly.pdbx_seq_one_letter_code
_entity_poly.pdbx_strand_id
1 'polypeptide(L)'
;MEKEKMTFRKRLQNYWYYYKVHTIIGLLVAALLAVLVSQCAHRENPDYTVVLYMRKEISEDMTDAMSAELEKFGTDRNGDGQVAVEIVNCSYDGDGSEDVIMGSIGKMQAQLALPDAPLMITDKYTFADLDEQGVFAVREDLPDKDGKALSLQSTPLYEAVNSVRANYLVNELYLSIRDLEDSKLKDNSFTDTFLSSSQALLENLLAAYTGS
;
A
#
# COMPACT_ATOMS: atom_id res chain seq x y z
N MET A 1 -58.67 -30.83 -32.00
CA MET A 1 -57.70 -30.22 -31.07
C MET A 1 -56.82 -29.27 -31.86
N GLU A 2 -57.25 -28.02 -31.99
CA GLU A 2 -56.56 -27.01 -32.77
C GLU A 2 -55.45 -26.41 -31.90
N LYS A 3 -54.18 -26.64 -32.27
CA LYS A 3 -53.04 -26.02 -31.58
C LYS A 3 -52.95 -24.57 -32.06
N GLU A 4 -53.49 -23.63 -31.27
CA GLU A 4 -53.28 -22.20 -31.48
C GLU A 4 -51.77 -21.93 -31.68
N LYS A 5 -51.42 -21.44 -32.87
CA LYS A 5 -50.06 -20.97 -33.16
C LYS A 5 -49.82 -19.72 -32.32
N MET A 6 -49.23 -19.91 -31.14
CA MET A 6 -48.77 -18.83 -30.28
C MET A 6 -47.73 -17.99 -31.04
N THR A 7 -48.15 -16.80 -31.47
CA THR A 7 -47.31 -15.78 -32.07
C THR A 7 -46.21 -15.37 -31.10
N PHE A 8 -45.00 -15.10 -31.61
CA PHE A 8 -43.81 -14.73 -30.81
C PHE A 8 -44.09 -13.61 -29.79
N ARG A 9 -44.95 -12.65 -30.15
CA ARG A 9 -45.40 -11.56 -29.27
C ARG A 9 -46.17 -12.04 -28.03
N LYS A 10 -47.05 -13.03 -28.18
CA LYS A 10 -47.87 -13.59 -27.08
C LYS A 10 -47.00 -14.41 -26.11
N ARG A 11 -45.99 -15.11 -26.62
CA ARG A 11 -44.99 -15.83 -25.80
C ARG A 11 -44.15 -14.88 -24.93
N LEU A 12 -43.71 -13.75 -25.49
CA LEU A 12 -42.92 -12.76 -24.75
C LEU A 12 -43.74 -12.07 -23.65
N GLN A 13 -45.02 -11.76 -23.93
CA GLN A 13 -45.93 -11.20 -22.93
C GLN A 13 -46.20 -12.17 -21.77
N ASN A 14 -46.39 -13.46 -22.07
CA ASN A 14 -46.64 -14.47 -21.06
C ASN A 14 -45.40 -14.72 -20.17
N TYR A 15 -44.21 -14.69 -20.78
CA TYR A 15 -42.94 -14.72 -20.06
C TYR A 15 -42.80 -13.51 -19.12
N TRP A 16 -43.04 -12.30 -19.63
CA TRP A 16 -42.95 -11.08 -18.83
C TRP A 16 -43.94 -11.05 -17.67
N TYR A 17 -45.18 -11.53 -17.86
CA TYR A 17 -46.19 -11.53 -16.80
C TYR A 17 -45.76 -12.35 -15.57
N TYR A 18 -45.18 -13.54 -15.78
CA TYR A 18 -44.75 -14.43 -14.71
C TYR A 18 -43.34 -14.14 -14.19
N TYR A 19 -42.40 -13.79 -15.08
CA TYR A 19 -40.99 -13.67 -14.74
C TYR A 19 -40.48 -12.24 -14.59
N LYS A 20 -41.32 -11.19 -14.74
CA LYS A 20 -40.86 -9.79 -14.58
C LYS A 20 -40.10 -9.53 -13.28
N VAL A 21 -40.59 -10.06 -12.15
CA VAL A 21 -39.95 -9.85 -10.85
C VAL A 21 -38.59 -10.56 -10.77
N HIS A 22 -38.54 -11.84 -11.17
CA HIS A 22 -37.29 -12.60 -11.21
C HIS A 22 -36.28 -12.04 -12.21
N THR A 23 -36.75 -11.49 -13.33
CA THR A 23 -35.91 -10.86 -14.36
C THR A 23 -35.32 -9.56 -13.83
N ILE A 24 -36.12 -8.73 -13.14
CA ILE A 24 -35.65 -7.49 -12.50
C ILE A 24 -34.65 -7.81 -11.37
N ILE A 25 -34.94 -8.79 -10.51
CA ILE A 25 -34.02 -9.22 -9.45
C ILE A 25 -32.73 -9.79 -10.05
N GLY A 26 -32.82 -10.63 -11.09
CA GLY A 26 -31.66 -11.17 -11.78
C GLY A 26 -30.79 -10.08 -12.41
N LEU A 27 -31.40 -9.06 -13.01
CA LEU A 27 -30.70 -7.89 -13.55
C LEU A 27 -29.99 -7.10 -12.43
N LEU A 28 -30.65 -6.88 -11.30
CA LEU A 28 -30.06 -6.21 -10.13
C LEU A 28 -28.86 -6.98 -9.57
N VAL A 29 -28.98 -8.29 -9.40
CA VAL A 29 -27.87 -9.15 -8.94
C VAL A 29 -26.73 -9.13 -9.94
N ALA A 30 -27.02 -9.20 -11.25
CA ALA A 30 -25.98 -9.11 -12.28
C ALA A 30 -25.26 -7.77 -12.28
N ALA A 31 -25.99 -6.65 -12.06
CA ALA A 31 -25.39 -5.33 -11.95
C ALA A 31 -24.51 -5.20 -10.69
N LEU A 32 -24.96 -5.73 -9.55
CA LEU A 32 -24.16 -5.79 -8.32
C LEU A 32 -22.89 -6.64 -8.52
N LEU A 33 -23.01 -7.80 -9.15
CA LEU A 33 -21.85 -8.65 -9.48
C LEU A 33 -20.90 -7.93 -10.43
N ALA A 34 -21.40 -7.21 -11.44
CA ALA A 34 -20.56 -6.43 -12.34
C ALA A 34 -19.80 -5.33 -11.59
N VAL A 35 -20.45 -4.65 -10.64
CA VAL A 35 -19.81 -3.63 -9.79
C VAL A 35 -18.79 -4.25 -8.83
N LEU A 36 -19.08 -5.42 -8.25
CA LEU A 36 -18.15 -6.13 -7.38
C LEU A 36 -16.93 -6.65 -8.14
N VAL A 37 -17.14 -7.24 -9.32
CA VAL A 37 -16.07 -7.70 -10.21
C VAL A 37 -15.24 -6.50 -10.69
N SER A 38 -15.89 -5.39 -11.06
CA SER A 38 -15.18 -4.16 -11.44
C SER A 38 -14.34 -3.62 -10.29
N GLN A 39 -14.85 -3.62 -9.05
CA GLN A 39 -14.10 -3.19 -7.87
C GLN A 39 -12.94 -4.14 -7.53
N CYS A 40 -13.13 -5.45 -7.69
CA CYS A 40 -12.04 -6.41 -7.50
C CYS A 40 -10.99 -6.31 -8.60
N ALA A 41 -11.40 -6.03 -9.84
CA ALA A 41 -10.51 -5.90 -10.99
C ALA A 41 -9.76 -4.56 -11.05
N HIS A 42 -10.28 -3.50 -10.43
CA HIS A 42 -9.59 -2.20 -10.28
C HIS A 42 -8.89 -2.03 -8.94
N ARG A 43 -8.87 -3.05 -8.08
CA ARG A 43 -8.01 -3.04 -6.91
C ARG A 43 -6.60 -3.28 -7.44
N GLU A 44 -5.91 -2.19 -7.76
CA GLU A 44 -4.45 -2.21 -7.93
C GLU A 44 -3.91 -2.84 -6.65
N ASN A 45 -3.34 -4.03 -6.82
CA ASN A 45 -2.81 -4.81 -5.72
C ASN A 45 -1.29 -4.58 -5.81
N PRO A 46 -0.77 -3.54 -5.13
CA PRO A 46 0.62 -3.13 -5.33
C PRO A 46 1.57 -4.28 -4.96
N ASP A 47 2.71 -4.35 -5.63
CA ASP A 47 3.73 -5.37 -5.33
C ASP A 47 4.36 -5.15 -3.97
N TYR A 48 4.43 -3.88 -3.55
CA TYR A 48 5.01 -3.46 -2.29
C TYR A 48 4.18 -2.34 -1.65
N THR A 49 4.05 -2.39 -0.34
CA THR A 49 3.47 -1.30 0.46
C THR A 49 4.52 -0.77 1.43
N VAL A 50 4.68 0.55 1.47
CA VAL A 50 5.63 1.24 2.35
C VAL A 50 4.88 2.29 3.18
N VAL A 51 5.05 2.27 4.49
CA VAL A 51 4.48 3.31 5.35
C VAL A 51 5.42 4.50 5.42
N LEU A 52 4.89 5.70 5.18
CA LEU A 52 5.62 6.95 5.39
C LEU A 52 5.07 7.62 6.65
N TYR A 53 5.88 7.70 7.71
CA TYR A 53 5.44 8.27 8.99
C TYR A 53 6.46 9.27 9.51
N MET A 54 6.03 10.54 9.63
CA MET A 54 6.83 11.62 10.21
C MET A 54 5.99 12.85 10.54
N ARG A 55 6.54 13.71 11.40
CA ARG A 55 5.91 14.95 11.89
C ARG A 55 6.07 16.14 10.93
N LYS A 56 6.08 15.84 9.63
CA LYS A 56 6.06 16.84 8.56
C LYS A 56 5.20 16.31 7.43
N GLU A 57 4.12 17.02 7.12
CA GLU A 57 3.18 16.64 6.07
C GLU A 57 3.90 16.49 4.73
N ILE A 58 3.65 15.38 4.03
CA ILE A 58 4.11 15.13 2.67
C ILE A 58 2.87 15.13 1.77
N SER A 59 2.94 15.89 0.68
CA SER A 59 1.90 15.90 -0.35
C SER A 59 1.92 14.62 -1.19
N GLU A 60 0.80 14.35 -1.85
CA GLU A 60 0.64 13.23 -2.78
C GLU A 60 1.71 13.23 -3.88
N ASP A 61 1.97 14.36 -4.54
CA ASP A 61 3.03 14.48 -5.55
C ASP A 61 4.42 14.03 -5.07
N MET A 62 4.74 14.24 -3.79
CA MET A 62 6.01 13.82 -3.20
C MET A 62 6.01 12.33 -2.89
N THR A 63 4.89 11.76 -2.44
CA THR A 63 4.77 10.32 -2.28
C THR A 63 4.79 9.59 -3.62
N ASP A 64 4.21 10.16 -4.67
CA ASP A 64 4.24 9.60 -6.01
C ASP A 64 5.66 9.60 -6.58
N ALA A 65 6.42 10.67 -6.35
CA ALA A 65 7.84 10.72 -6.71
C ALA A 65 8.67 9.66 -5.96
N MET A 66 8.37 9.41 -4.68
CA MET A 66 9.04 8.35 -3.91
C MET A 66 8.65 6.96 -4.41
N SER A 67 7.37 6.74 -4.69
CA SER A 67 6.85 5.49 -5.24
C SER A 67 7.55 5.16 -6.57
N ALA A 68 7.57 6.11 -7.51
CA ALA A 68 8.21 5.95 -8.81
C ALA A 68 9.72 5.67 -8.73
N GLU A 69 10.42 6.17 -7.71
CA GLU A 69 11.82 5.80 -7.47
C GLU A 69 11.96 4.39 -6.89
N LEU A 70 11.08 3.99 -5.96
CA LEU A 70 11.09 2.65 -5.37
C LEU A 70 10.75 1.56 -6.40
N GLU A 71 9.83 1.84 -7.31
CA GLU A 71 9.42 0.92 -8.39
C GLU A 71 10.60 0.48 -9.27
N LYS A 72 11.63 1.31 -9.44
CA LYS A 72 12.84 0.98 -10.22
C LYS A 72 13.65 -0.17 -9.61
N PHE A 73 13.49 -0.42 -8.32
CA PHE A 73 14.20 -1.46 -7.57
C PHE A 73 13.29 -2.64 -7.22
N GLY A 74 12.00 -2.54 -7.52
CA GLY A 74 11.03 -3.60 -7.30
C GLY A 74 11.02 -4.63 -8.43
N THR A 75 10.25 -5.69 -8.21
CA THR A 75 9.97 -6.73 -9.20
C THR A 75 8.46 -6.95 -9.24
N ASP A 76 7.93 -7.30 -10.40
CA ASP A 76 6.51 -7.65 -10.57
C ASP A 76 6.24 -8.95 -9.78
N ARG A 77 5.46 -8.82 -8.71
CA ARG A 77 5.09 -9.89 -7.77
C ARG A 77 3.67 -10.38 -8.02
N ASN A 78 2.79 -9.50 -8.48
CA ASN A 78 1.39 -9.83 -8.72
C ASN A 78 1.14 -10.42 -10.13
N GLY A 79 2.14 -10.35 -11.02
CA GLY A 79 2.13 -10.90 -12.37
C GLY A 79 1.36 -10.04 -13.39
N ASP A 80 1.15 -8.75 -13.12
CA ASP A 80 0.39 -7.84 -13.98
C ASP A 80 1.24 -7.15 -15.06
N GLY A 81 2.56 -7.39 -15.05
CA GLY A 81 3.53 -6.83 -16.00
C GLY A 81 4.02 -5.43 -15.64
N GLN A 82 3.63 -4.89 -14.48
CA GLN A 82 4.08 -3.62 -13.93
C GLN A 82 4.69 -3.86 -12.54
N VAL A 83 5.50 -2.90 -12.08
CA VAL A 83 5.97 -2.86 -10.70
C VAL A 83 5.29 -1.68 -10.05
N ALA A 84 4.44 -1.92 -9.06
CA ALA A 84 3.69 -0.89 -8.35
C ALA A 84 4.09 -0.84 -6.88
N VAL A 85 4.45 0.35 -6.39
CA VAL A 85 4.77 0.59 -4.97
C VAL A 85 3.76 1.56 -4.37
N GLU A 86 2.97 1.11 -3.41
CA GLU A 86 2.06 1.99 -2.67
C GLU A 86 2.79 2.61 -1.47
N ILE A 87 2.72 3.94 -1.34
CA ILE A 87 3.15 4.64 -0.13
C ILE A 87 1.93 5.03 0.70
N VAL A 88 1.76 4.35 1.83
CA VAL A 88 0.74 4.72 2.81
C VAL A 88 1.24 5.93 3.59
N ASN A 89 0.83 7.11 3.14
CA ASN A 89 1.19 8.37 3.77
C ASN A 89 0.46 8.56 5.11
N CYS A 90 1.20 8.48 6.21
CA CYS A 90 0.77 8.76 7.57
C CYS A 90 1.44 10.02 8.13
N SER A 91 2.08 10.82 7.29
CA SER A 91 2.72 12.06 7.71
C SER A 91 1.69 13.11 8.12
N TYR A 92 2.10 14.00 9.03
CA TYR A 92 1.24 15.07 9.53
C TYR A 92 2.08 16.30 9.88
N ASP A 93 1.48 17.48 9.81
CA ASP A 93 2.10 18.68 10.36
C ASP A 93 2.02 18.62 11.89
N GLY A 94 3.17 18.68 12.56
CA GLY A 94 3.26 18.66 14.02
C GLY A 94 2.58 19.85 14.70
N ASP A 95 2.42 20.96 13.98
CA ASP A 95 1.70 22.16 14.43
C ASP A 95 0.24 22.20 13.90
N GLY A 96 -0.22 21.13 13.26
CA GLY A 96 -1.57 20.98 12.73
C GLY A 96 -2.65 20.87 13.81
N SER A 97 -3.92 20.79 13.38
CA SER A 97 -5.02 20.58 14.33
C SER A 97 -4.93 19.20 14.98
N GLU A 98 -5.40 19.11 16.23
CA GLU A 98 -5.40 17.84 16.97
C GLU A 98 -6.14 16.74 16.21
N ASP A 99 -7.25 17.06 15.54
CA ASP A 99 -8.00 16.11 14.71
C ASP A 99 -7.16 15.52 13.55
N VAL A 100 -6.34 16.36 12.90
CA VAL A 100 -5.46 15.91 11.79
C VAL A 100 -4.33 15.03 12.31
N ILE A 101 -3.73 15.42 13.44
CA ILE A 101 -2.67 14.66 14.10
C ILE A 101 -3.21 13.28 14.53
N MET A 102 -4.36 13.26 15.21
CA MET A 102 -5.00 12.02 15.68
C MET A 102 -5.44 11.13 14.53
N GLY A 103 -5.93 11.70 13.43
CA GLY A 103 -6.24 10.95 12.21
C GLY A 103 -5.01 10.23 11.64
N SER A 104 -3.87 10.91 11.62
CA SER A 104 -2.61 10.37 11.11
C SER A 104 -2.01 9.32 12.03
N ILE A 105 -2.06 9.54 13.35
CA ILE A 105 -1.69 8.53 14.36
C ILE A 105 -2.59 7.30 14.22
N GLY A 106 -3.90 7.48 14.08
CA GLY A 106 -4.85 6.37 13.90
C GLY A 106 -4.58 5.56 12.63
N LYS A 107 -4.26 6.25 11.51
CA LYS A 107 -3.86 5.61 10.25
C LYS A 107 -2.58 4.78 10.44
N MET A 108 -1.57 5.34 11.10
CA MET A 108 -0.32 4.65 11.40
C MET A 108 -0.53 3.43 12.30
N GLN A 109 -1.34 3.55 13.36
CA GLN A 109 -1.66 2.43 14.25
C GLN A 109 -2.41 1.31 13.51
N ALA A 110 -3.29 1.65 12.57
CA ALA A 110 -3.95 0.66 11.72
C ALA A 110 -2.94 -0.10 10.85
N GLN A 111 -1.93 0.58 10.29
CA GLN A 111 -0.88 -0.05 9.51
C GLN A 111 0.03 -0.96 10.34
N LEU A 112 0.36 -0.56 11.58
CA LEU A 112 1.11 -1.44 12.50
C LEU A 112 0.33 -2.71 12.88
N ALA A 113 -1.00 -2.69 12.81
CA ALA A 113 -1.82 -3.86 13.07
C ALA A 113 -1.89 -4.85 11.88
N LEU A 114 -1.39 -4.46 10.70
CA LEU A 114 -1.38 -5.26 9.49
C LEU A 114 0.05 -5.71 9.13
N PRO A 115 0.20 -6.88 8.47
CA PRO A 115 1.51 -7.39 8.03
C PRO A 115 1.93 -6.93 6.63
N ASP A 116 1.04 -6.23 5.90
CA ASP A 116 1.16 -5.89 4.47
C ASP A 116 2.19 -4.80 4.16
N ALA A 117 2.51 -3.94 5.13
CA ALA A 117 3.58 -2.94 5.00
C ALA A 117 4.74 -3.18 6.00
N PRO A 118 5.68 -4.11 5.69
CA PRO A 118 6.88 -4.30 6.49
C PRO A 118 7.87 -3.14 6.40
N LEU A 119 7.92 -2.42 5.27
CA LEU A 119 8.85 -1.29 5.08
C LEU A 119 8.27 0.01 5.61
N MET A 120 9.15 0.81 6.21
CA MET A 120 8.81 2.09 6.82
C MET A 120 9.84 3.15 6.48
N ILE A 121 9.36 4.31 6.03
CA ILE A 121 10.17 5.52 5.87
C ILE A 121 9.81 6.48 7.00
N THR A 122 10.82 6.86 7.77
CA THR A 122 10.67 7.72 8.94
C THR A 122 11.71 8.83 8.95
N ASP A 123 11.36 9.96 9.57
CA ASP A 123 12.37 10.96 9.90
C ASP A 123 13.13 10.57 11.17
N LYS A 124 14.20 11.32 11.48
CA LYS A 124 15.02 11.10 12.67
C LYS A 124 14.26 11.02 13.99
N TYR A 125 13.22 11.81 14.18
CA TYR A 125 12.48 11.85 15.44
C TYR A 125 11.53 10.68 15.54
N THR A 126 10.77 10.42 14.47
CA THR A 126 9.83 9.31 14.40
C THR A 126 10.54 7.95 14.41
N PHE A 127 11.73 7.84 13.82
CA PHE A 127 12.57 6.65 13.94
C PHE A 127 12.87 6.36 15.41
N ALA A 128 13.34 7.34 16.18
CA ALA A 128 13.68 7.16 17.58
C ALA A 128 12.47 6.72 18.41
N ASP A 129 11.31 7.38 18.21
CA ASP A 129 10.06 7.05 18.90
C ASP A 129 9.60 5.60 18.65
N LEU A 130 9.77 5.10 17.42
CA LEU A 130 9.39 3.74 17.04
C LEU A 130 10.44 2.69 17.44
N ASP A 131 11.72 3.07 17.45
CA ASP A 131 12.79 2.19 17.89
C ASP A 131 12.71 1.89 19.38
N GLU A 132 12.34 2.88 20.20
CA GLU A 132 12.05 2.68 21.63
C GLU A 132 10.91 1.67 21.87
N GLN A 133 10.01 1.53 20.90
CA GLN A 133 8.90 0.57 20.92
C GLN A 133 9.28 -0.81 20.35
N GLY A 134 10.52 -0.98 19.87
CA GLY A 134 10.99 -2.24 19.30
C GLY A 134 10.34 -2.59 17.96
N VAL A 135 9.95 -1.58 17.18
CA VAL A 135 9.23 -1.79 15.90
C VAL A 135 10.14 -2.34 14.81
N PHE A 136 11.42 -2.01 14.82
CA PHE A 136 12.36 -2.30 13.73
C PHE A 136 13.21 -3.53 13.99
N ALA A 137 13.40 -4.33 12.95
CA ALA A 137 14.30 -5.48 12.99
C ALA A 137 15.76 -5.03 12.90
N VAL A 138 16.65 -5.77 13.56
CA VAL A 138 18.11 -5.59 13.43
C VAL A 138 18.63 -6.51 12.33
N ARG A 139 19.44 -5.96 11.42
CA ARG A 139 20.09 -6.67 10.31
C ARG A 139 21.55 -6.24 10.18
N GLU A 140 22.42 -7.17 9.81
CA GLU A 140 23.86 -6.90 9.67
C GLU A 140 24.20 -6.06 8.43
N ASP A 141 23.35 -6.08 7.40
CA ASP A 141 23.55 -5.40 6.13
C ASP A 141 23.05 -3.94 6.11
N LEU A 142 22.34 -3.51 7.16
CA LEU A 142 21.89 -2.13 7.31
C LEU A 142 23.01 -1.28 7.94
N PRO A 143 23.47 -0.22 7.26
CA PRO A 143 24.65 0.53 7.71
C PRO A 143 24.35 1.52 8.84
N ASP A 144 23.09 1.93 9.01
CA ASP A 144 22.71 2.99 9.92
C ASP A 144 21.87 2.49 11.12
N LYS A 145 21.83 3.31 12.17
CA LYS A 145 21.03 3.07 13.38
C LYS A 145 21.24 1.69 14.01
N ASP A 146 22.51 1.31 14.15
CA ASP A 146 22.91 0.04 14.77
C ASP A 146 22.30 -1.18 14.06
N GLY A 147 22.25 -1.15 12.72
CA GLY A 147 21.73 -2.25 11.91
C GLY A 147 20.23 -2.21 11.67
N LYS A 148 19.56 -1.08 11.89
CA LYS A 148 18.09 -0.99 11.81
C LYS A 148 17.58 -0.15 10.65
N ALA A 149 18.45 0.63 10.03
CA ALA A 149 18.05 1.56 8.99
C ALA A 149 19.08 1.65 7.84
N LEU A 150 18.55 2.03 6.68
CA LEU A 150 19.30 2.62 5.59
C LEU A 150 18.98 4.12 5.56
N SER A 151 19.99 4.96 5.73
CA SER A 151 19.86 6.39 5.49
C SER A 151 19.54 6.61 4.02
N LEU A 152 18.45 7.32 3.77
CA LEU A 152 18.08 7.74 2.43
C LEU A 152 18.75 9.05 2.06
N GLN A 153 19.47 9.70 2.97
CA GLN A 153 20.11 10.97 2.69
C GLN A 153 21.10 10.83 1.52
N SER A 154 21.03 11.77 0.57
CA SER A 154 21.88 11.75 -0.64
C SER A 154 21.65 10.53 -1.56
N THR A 155 20.52 9.83 -1.43
CA THR A 155 20.08 8.83 -2.41
C THR A 155 19.16 9.46 -3.46
N PRO A 156 19.05 8.88 -4.67
CA PRO A 156 18.06 9.28 -5.67
C PRO A 156 16.62 9.38 -5.12
N LEU A 157 16.25 8.50 -4.18
CA LEU A 157 14.94 8.54 -3.52
C LEU A 157 14.73 9.85 -2.73
N TYR A 158 15.75 10.32 -2.00
CA TYR A 158 15.70 11.59 -1.27
C TYR A 158 15.76 12.79 -2.21
N GLU A 159 16.50 12.68 -3.32
CA GLU A 159 16.55 13.72 -4.35
C GLU A 159 15.22 13.87 -5.10
N ALA A 160 14.53 12.77 -5.39
CA ALA A 160 13.22 12.80 -6.05
C ALA A 160 12.20 13.61 -5.27
N VAL A 161 12.13 13.45 -3.94
CA VAL A 161 11.26 14.28 -3.08
C VAL A 161 11.64 15.76 -3.15
N ASN A 162 12.93 16.07 -3.04
CA ASN A 162 13.40 17.45 -3.08
C ASN A 162 13.27 18.08 -4.47
N SER A 163 13.16 17.28 -5.54
CA SER A 163 12.89 17.78 -6.90
C SER A 163 11.48 18.33 -7.05
N VAL A 164 10.50 17.73 -6.36
CA VAL A 164 9.11 18.21 -6.30
C VAL A 164 9.04 19.50 -5.50
N ARG A 165 9.73 19.55 -4.35
CA ARG A 165 9.82 20.75 -3.53
C ARG A 165 11.22 20.92 -2.94
N ALA A 166 11.95 21.90 -3.47
CA ALA A 166 13.33 22.15 -3.09
C ALA A 166 13.50 22.37 -1.57
N ASN A 167 14.46 21.66 -0.97
CA ASN A 167 14.80 21.72 0.46
C ASN A 167 13.62 21.42 1.39
N TYR A 168 12.66 20.60 0.95
CA TYR A 168 11.52 20.28 1.78
C TYR A 168 11.88 19.32 2.92
N LEU A 169 12.69 18.32 2.65
CA LEU A 169 13.18 17.42 3.69
C LEU A 169 14.37 18.09 4.39
N VAL A 170 14.15 18.54 5.62
CA VAL A 170 15.19 19.16 6.48
C VAL A 170 15.80 18.16 7.45
N ASN A 171 15.13 17.02 7.65
CA ASN A 171 15.55 15.95 8.54
C ASN A 171 16.08 14.77 7.72
N GLU A 172 16.99 14.02 8.33
CA GLU A 172 17.45 12.72 7.80
C GLU A 172 16.24 11.77 7.71
N LEU A 173 16.11 11.12 6.55
CA LEU A 173 15.12 10.07 6.31
C LEU A 173 15.80 8.71 6.39
N TYR A 174 15.11 7.76 7.00
CA TYR A 174 15.56 6.40 7.17
C TYR A 174 14.53 5.44 6.59
N LEU A 175 14.99 4.48 5.78
CA LEU A 175 14.22 3.31 5.40
C LEU A 175 14.55 2.18 6.37
N SER A 176 13.53 1.65 7.02
CA SER A 176 13.64 0.57 8.01
C SER A 176 12.66 -0.54 7.67
N ILE A 177 12.92 -1.74 8.18
CA ILE A 177 12.01 -2.88 8.06
C ILE A 177 11.51 -3.28 9.45
N ARG A 178 10.21 -3.58 9.55
CA ARG A 178 9.55 -3.95 10.80
C ARG A 178 9.98 -5.34 11.25
N ASP A 179 10.13 -5.52 12.56
CA ASP A 179 10.20 -6.83 13.17
C ASP A 179 8.81 -7.45 13.24
N LEU A 180 8.49 -8.30 12.26
CA LEU A 180 7.23 -9.03 12.20
C LEU A 180 7.35 -10.44 12.79
N GLU A 181 8.56 -11.00 12.85
CA GLU A 181 8.80 -12.37 13.30
C GLU A 181 8.60 -12.53 14.81
N ASP A 182 8.92 -11.51 15.60
CA ASP A 182 8.68 -11.49 17.04
C ASP A 182 7.39 -10.74 17.44
N SER A 183 6.57 -10.42 16.44
CA SER A 183 5.30 -9.72 16.62
C SER A 183 4.11 -10.68 16.75
N LYS A 184 2.95 -10.14 17.18
CA LYS A 184 1.66 -10.85 17.16
C LYS A 184 1.19 -11.22 15.75
N LEU A 185 1.86 -10.71 14.71
CA LEU A 185 1.52 -10.95 13.31
C LEU A 185 2.27 -12.15 12.72
N LYS A 186 3.19 -12.78 13.45
CA LYS A 186 3.96 -13.95 12.99
C LYS A 186 3.07 -15.08 12.45
N ASP A 187 1.95 -15.35 13.11
CA ASP A 187 1.04 -16.44 12.75
C ASP A 187 0.09 -16.12 11.57
N ASN A 188 0.16 -14.90 11.01
CA ASN A 188 -0.66 -14.54 9.85
C ASN A 188 -0.08 -15.17 8.58
N SER A 189 -0.94 -15.84 7.80
CA SER A 189 -0.55 -16.61 6.61
C SER A 189 0.15 -15.81 5.51
N PHE A 190 0.04 -14.48 5.53
CA PHE A 190 0.63 -13.60 4.54
C PHE A 190 1.90 -12.89 5.01
N THR A 191 2.24 -12.94 6.31
CA THR A 191 3.38 -12.20 6.88
C THR A 191 4.68 -12.54 6.20
N ASP A 192 4.98 -13.84 6.03
CA ASP A 192 6.22 -14.27 5.38
C ASP A 192 6.31 -13.79 3.92
N THR A 193 5.16 -13.71 3.23
CA THR A 193 5.11 -13.27 1.82
C THR A 193 5.44 -11.79 1.69
N PHE A 194 4.82 -10.96 2.53
CA PHE A 194 5.08 -9.52 2.55
C PHE A 194 6.50 -9.23 3.02
N LEU A 195 6.94 -9.87 4.11
CA LEU A 195 8.27 -9.69 4.66
C LEU A 195 9.36 -10.07 3.65
N SER A 196 9.26 -11.25 3.03
CA SER A 196 10.24 -11.71 2.02
C SER A 196 10.30 -10.78 0.80
N SER A 197 9.14 -10.27 0.35
CA SER A 197 9.09 -9.34 -0.77
C SER A 197 9.72 -8.00 -0.41
N SER A 198 9.37 -7.44 0.74
CA SER A 198 9.95 -6.21 1.28
C SER A 198 11.46 -6.32 1.52
N GLN A 199 11.95 -7.48 1.99
CA GLN A 199 13.38 -7.73 2.16
C GLN A 199 14.11 -7.69 0.81
N ALA A 200 13.57 -8.32 -0.23
CA ALA A 200 14.17 -8.29 -1.56
C ALA A 200 14.24 -6.88 -2.17
N LEU A 201 13.20 -6.05 -1.97
CA LEU A 201 13.23 -4.64 -2.38
C LEU A 201 14.32 -3.87 -1.62
N LEU A 202 14.42 -4.07 -0.32
CA LEU A 202 15.44 -3.44 0.52
C LEU A 202 16.86 -3.86 0.13
N GLU A 203 17.07 -5.13 -0.20
CA GLU A 203 18.36 -5.64 -0.71
C GLU A 203 18.76 -4.97 -2.03
N ASN A 204 17.82 -4.80 -2.96
CA ASN A 204 18.08 -4.10 -4.22
C ASN A 204 18.46 -2.62 -3.98
N LEU A 205 17.77 -1.96 -3.04
CA LEU A 205 18.09 -0.59 -2.64
C LEU A 205 19.46 -0.48 -1.97
N LEU A 206 19.80 -1.42 -1.09
CA LEU A 206 21.11 -1.49 -0.46
C LEU A 206 22.20 -1.65 -1.51
N ALA A 207 22.06 -2.61 -2.42
CA ALA A 207 23.02 -2.81 -3.50
C ALA A 207 23.24 -1.55 -4.34
N ALA A 208 22.16 -0.82 -4.65
CA ALA A 208 22.22 0.40 -5.44
C ALA A 208 22.83 1.59 -4.70
N TYR A 209 22.53 1.76 -3.41
CA TYR A 209 22.87 2.98 -2.65
C TYR A 209 24.14 2.88 -1.82
N THR A 210 24.55 1.67 -1.41
CA THR A 210 25.77 1.47 -0.63
C THR A 210 26.94 0.95 -1.47
N GLY A 211 26.69 0.58 -2.74
CA GLY A 211 27.74 0.18 -3.69
C GLY A 211 28.44 -1.11 -3.30
N SER A 212 27.67 -2.20 -3.15
CA SER A 212 28.24 -3.56 -3.03
C SER A 212 28.57 -4.16 -4.39
#